data_AF-A0A520HIG6-F1
#
_entry.id   AF-A0A520HIG6-F1
#
_cell.length_a   1.000
_cell.length_b   1.000
_cell.length_c   1.000
_cell.angle_alpha   90.00
_cell.angle_beta   90.00
_cell.angle_gamma   90.00
#
_symmetry.space_group_name_H-M   'P 1'
#
loop_
_entity.id
_entity.type
_entity.pdbx_description
1 polymer ?
#
loop_
_entity_poly.entity_id
_entity_poly.type
_entity_poly.pdbx_seq_one_letter_code
_entity_poly.pdbx_strand_id
1 'polypeptide(L)'
;SVFDVHINRTPIAGTIRQVVYISGKFLNADLDKASDENERQHFVVEGRDGRRIGFTQIAGLVARRIVGFAKPGDMVAVGQRVGLIRFGSRVDVYLPDDCAPQVTLGQRSIAGETVIGRVGGTPVYGISQ
;
A
#
# COMPACT_ATOMS: atom_id res chain seq x y z
N SER A 1 -9.46 7.83 5.99
CA SER A 1 -10.44 8.20 7.04
C SER A 1 -10.96 6.96 7.74
N VAL A 2 -11.40 7.03 9.01
CA VAL A 2 -12.15 5.91 9.66
C VAL A 2 -13.49 5.61 8.98
N PHE A 3 -13.96 6.55 8.16
CA PHE A 3 -15.19 6.44 7.37
C PHE A 3 -14.96 5.80 5.99
N ASP A 4 -13.71 5.56 5.57
CA ASP A 4 -13.41 4.95 4.28
C ASP A 4 -13.42 3.42 4.36
N VAL A 5 -13.73 2.77 3.24
CA VAL A 5 -13.57 1.32 3.11
C VAL A 5 -12.08 1.00 3.04
N HIS A 6 -11.55 0.41 4.10
CA HIS A 6 -10.13 0.10 4.25
C HIS A 6 -9.68 -1.18 3.53
N ILE A 7 -10.26 -1.46 2.37
CA ILE A 7 -9.80 -2.53 1.48
C ILE A 7 -8.54 -2.02 0.78
N ASN A 8 -7.48 -2.80 0.82
CA ASN A 8 -6.23 -2.48 0.12
C ASN A 8 -6.07 -3.37 -1.09
N ARG A 9 -5.51 -2.78 -2.15
CA ARG A 9 -5.42 -3.36 -3.48
C ARG A 9 -3.97 -3.35 -3.95
N THR A 10 -3.60 -4.36 -4.75
CA THR A 10 -2.27 -4.41 -5.35
C THR A 10 -2.08 -3.27 -6.36
N PRO A 11 -0.95 -2.56 -6.35
CA PRO A 11 -0.68 -1.46 -7.28
C PRO A 11 -0.35 -1.93 -8.70
N ILE A 12 0.08 -3.19 -8.85
CA ILE A 12 0.42 -3.80 -10.14
C ILE A 12 -0.17 -5.21 -10.26
N ALA A 13 -0.30 -5.69 -11.49
CA ALA A 13 -0.54 -7.11 -11.75
C ALA A 13 0.77 -7.90 -11.66
N GLY A 14 0.70 -9.16 -11.21
CA GLY A 14 1.90 -9.99 -11.10
C GLY A 14 1.75 -11.17 -10.16
N THR A 15 2.88 -11.71 -9.72
CA THR A 15 2.96 -12.78 -8.73
C THR A 15 3.37 -12.20 -7.37
N ILE A 16 2.65 -12.55 -6.31
CA ILE A 16 3.06 -12.23 -4.94
C ILE A 16 4.30 -13.06 -4.62
N ARG A 17 5.46 -12.40 -4.51
CA ARG A 17 6.73 -13.06 -4.16
C ARG A 17 6.89 -13.22 -2.66
N GLN A 18 6.42 -12.25 -1.90
CA GLN A 18 6.62 -12.23 -0.46
C GLN A 18 5.44 -11.56 0.23
N VAL A 19 5.06 -12.13 1.37
CA VAL A 19 4.16 -11.53 2.35
C VAL A 19 4.79 -11.69 3.71
N VAL A 20 5.04 -10.60 4.42
CA VAL A 20 5.61 -10.63 5.79
C VAL A 20 4.69 -9.90 6.73
N TYR A 21 4.21 -10.62 7.73
CA TYR A 21 3.40 -10.05 8.80
C TYR A 21 4.27 -9.78 10.02
N ILE A 22 4.13 -8.58 10.59
CA ILE A 22 4.81 -8.15 11.81
C ILE A 22 3.74 -7.68 12.79
N SER A 23 3.64 -8.37 13.92
CA SER A 23 2.80 -7.94 15.04
C SER A 23 3.35 -6.64 15.64
N GLY A 24 2.49 -5.73 16.05
CA GLY A 24 2.91 -4.49 16.70
C GLY A 24 1.90 -3.95 17.71
N LYS A 25 2.13 -2.72 18.13
CA LYS A 25 1.32 -1.91 19.04
C LYS A 25 0.23 -1.13 18.27
N PHE A 26 -0.51 -0.29 18.98
CA PHE A 26 -1.63 0.49 18.45
C PHE A 26 -1.36 1.99 18.62
N LEU A 27 -0.43 2.56 17.87
CA LEU A 27 -0.18 4.01 17.81
C LEU A 27 -0.98 4.66 16.66
N ASN A 28 -1.17 5.98 16.67
CA ASN A 28 -1.84 6.67 15.56
C ASN A 28 -1.01 6.57 14.26
N ALA A 29 -1.61 6.09 13.16
CA ALA A 29 -0.93 5.82 11.88
C ALA A 29 -0.32 7.07 11.21
N ASP A 30 -0.78 8.27 11.59
CA ASP A 30 -0.25 9.53 11.10
C ASP A 30 1.06 9.96 11.80
N LEU A 31 1.47 9.28 12.88
CA LEU A 31 2.74 9.52 13.56
C LEU A 31 3.86 8.70 12.90
N ASP A 32 5.03 9.31 12.64
CA ASP A 32 6.17 8.61 12.02
C ASP A 32 6.56 7.30 12.73
N LYS A 33 6.51 7.30 14.07
CA LYS A 33 6.81 6.12 14.92
C LYS A 33 5.83 4.95 14.73
N ALA A 34 4.65 5.19 14.16
CA ALA A 34 3.67 4.15 13.92
C ALA A 34 4.14 3.14 12.86
N SER A 35 4.98 3.56 11.92
CA SER A 35 5.53 2.67 10.88
C SER A 35 6.41 1.57 11.49
N ASP A 36 7.11 1.88 12.60
CA ASP A 36 8.05 0.97 13.26
C ASP A 36 7.40 0.13 14.36
N GLU A 37 6.43 0.70 15.08
CA GLU A 37 5.85 0.04 16.25
C GLU A 37 4.49 -0.63 15.97
N ASN A 38 3.73 -0.25 14.95
CA ASN A 38 2.40 -0.81 14.72
C ASN A 38 2.41 -2.14 13.96
N GLU A 39 1.30 -2.86 14.11
CA GLU A 39 1.01 -4.04 13.28
C GLU A 39 1.08 -3.67 11.80
N ARG A 40 1.87 -4.44 11.04
CA ARG A 40 2.10 -4.19 9.62
C ARG A 40 2.21 -5.47 8.81
N GLN A 41 1.85 -5.37 7.53
CA GLN A 41 1.97 -6.46 6.57
C GLN A 41 2.61 -5.94 5.29
N HIS A 42 3.78 -6.49 4.96
CA HIS A 42 4.56 -6.16 3.78
C HIS A 42 4.21 -7.12 2.64
N PHE A 43 4.17 -6.59 1.42
CA PHE A 43 3.99 -7.35 0.19
C PHE A 43 5.10 -6.99 -0.79
N VAL A 44 5.51 -7.98 -1.58
CA VAL A 44 6.31 -7.78 -2.80
C VAL A 44 5.58 -8.44 -3.95
N VAL A 45 5.20 -7.66 -4.96
CA VAL A 45 4.61 -8.18 -6.21
C VAL A 45 5.66 -8.07 -7.30
N GLU A 46 5.87 -9.15 -8.05
CA GLU A 46 6.72 -9.17 -9.23
C GLU A 46 5.85 -9.17 -10.50
N GLY A 47 6.01 -8.12 -11.31
CA GLY A 47 5.37 -7.99 -12.61
C GLY A 47 5.95 -8.96 -13.64
N ARG A 48 5.29 -9.05 -14.80
CA ARG A 48 5.72 -9.95 -15.91
C ARG A 48 7.09 -9.59 -16.48
N ASP A 49 7.49 -8.33 -16.36
CA ASP A 49 8.79 -7.81 -16.79
C ASP A 49 9.88 -7.97 -15.71
N GLY A 50 9.58 -8.68 -14.62
CA GLY A 50 10.50 -8.90 -13.51
C GLY A 50 10.60 -7.74 -12.52
N ARG A 51 9.92 -6.61 -12.76
CA ARG A 51 9.92 -5.48 -11.82
C ARG A 51 9.22 -5.85 -10.53
N ARG A 52 9.79 -5.43 -9.41
CA ARG A 52 9.23 -5.65 -8.07
C ARG A 52 8.71 -4.36 -7.48
N ILE A 53 7.45 -4.39 -7.03
CA ILE A 53 6.84 -3.30 -6.27
C ILE A 53 6.56 -3.80 -4.86
N GLY A 54 7.11 -3.08 -3.88
CA GLY A 54 6.83 -3.29 -2.48
C GLY A 54 5.67 -2.41 -2.03
N PHE A 55 4.83 -2.91 -1.13
CA PHE A 55 3.91 -2.05 -0.39
C PHE A 55 3.62 -2.61 0.99
N THR A 56 3.29 -1.72 1.93
CA THR A 56 3.07 -2.05 3.34
C THR A 56 1.70 -1.59 3.78
N GLN A 57 0.93 -2.50 4.35
CA GLN A 57 -0.26 -2.17 5.14
C GLN A 57 0.17 -1.84 6.57
N ILE A 58 -0.25 -0.70 7.10
CA ILE A 58 0.06 -0.27 8.48
C ILE A 58 -1.25 -0.01 9.21
N ALA A 59 -1.52 -0.78 10.25
CA ALA A 59 -2.67 -0.59 11.13
C ALA A 59 -2.47 0.66 12.01
N GLY A 60 -3.52 1.45 12.25
CA GLY A 60 -3.49 2.61 13.15
C GLY A 60 -4.06 2.34 14.54
N LEU A 61 -4.22 3.42 15.33
CA LEU A 61 -4.61 3.41 16.75
C LEU A 61 -5.91 2.65 17.04
N VAL A 62 -6.90 2.80 16.17
CA VAL A 62 -8.23 2.14 16.31
C VAL A 62 -8.26 0.80 15.57
N ALA A 63 -7.26 0.55 14.71
CA ALA A 63 -7.22 -0.65 13.91
C ALA A 63 -6.85 -1.87 14.73
N ARG A 64 -7.75 -2.86 14.73
CA ARG A 64 -7.57 -4.03 15.60
C ARG A 64 -6.76 -5.15 14.98
N ARG A 65 -6.80 -5.32 13.65
CA ARG A 65 -6.08 -6.37 12.88
C ARG A 65 -5.99 -6.04 11.40
N ILE A 66 -4.92 -6.50 10.77
CA ILE A 66 -4.78 -6.69 9.34
C ILE A 66 -5.32 -8.08 8.97
N VAL A 67 -6.16 -8.13 7.94
CA VAL A 67 -6.63 -9.39 7.34
C VAL A 67 -6.03 -9.50 5.95
N GLY A 68 -5.09 -10.41 5.76
CA GLY A 68 -4.51 -10.73 4.45
C GLY A 68 -5.43 -11.62 3.61
N PHE A 69 -5.53 -11.32 2.31
CA PHE A 69 -6.27 -12.12 1.33
C PHE A 69 -5.37 -12.80 0.30
N ALA A 70 -4.09 -12.42 0.24
CA ALA A 70 -3.11 -12.94 -0.70
C ALA A 70 -1.94 -13.59 0.04
N LYS A 71 -1.35 -14.61 -0.57
CA LYS A 71 -0.17 -15.33 -0.07
C LYS A 71 0.92 -15.43 -1.14
N PRO A 72 2.18 -15.73 -0.76
CA PRO A 72 3.23 -15.99 -1.73
C PRO A 72 2.82 -17.06 -2.76
N GLY A 73 3.11 -16.80 -4.03
CA GLY A 73 2.74 -17.63 -5.17
C GLY A 73 1.44 -17.23 -5.87
N ASP A 74 0.57 -16.45 -5.24
CA ASP A 74 -0.69 -16.02 -5.86
C ASP A 74 -0.43 -15.09 -7.07
N MET A 75 -1.20 -15.29 -8.15
CA MET A 75 -1.28 -14.34 -9.25
C MET A 75 -2.41 -13.34 -8.98
N VAL A 76 -2.10 -12.05 -9.15
CA VAL A 76 -3.03 -10.95 -8.89
C VAL A 76 -3.15 -10.04 -10.10
N ALA A 77 -4.37 -9.60 -10.40
CA ALA A 77 -4.60 -8.53 -11.36
C ALA A 77 -4.34 -7.15 -10.72
N VAL A 78 -4.06 -6.13 -11.54
CA VAL A 78 -3.94 -4.75 -11.04
C VAL A 78 -5.22 -4.33 -10.33
N GLY A 79 -5.09 -3.69 -9.16
CA GLY A 79 -6.25 -3.29 -8.36
C GLY A 79 -6.98 -4.45 -7.67
N GLN A 80 -6.51 -5.70 -7.76
CA GLN A 80 -7.08 -6.81 -7.01
C GLN A 80 -6.93 -6.59 -5.50
N ARG A 81 -7.95 -6.97 -4.73
CA ARG A 81 -7.96 -6.83 -3.27
C ARG A 81 -6.97 -7.82 -2.66
N VAL A 82 -6.09 -7.33 -1.79
CA VAL A 82 -5.02 -8.12 -1.15
C VAL A 82 -5.12 -8.13 0.37
N GLY A 83 -5.89 -7.22 0.95
CA GLY A 83 -6.17 -7.25 2.38
C GLY A 83 -7.18 -6.20 2.81
N LEU A 84 -7.47 -6.23 4.10
CA LEU A 84 -8.36 -5.31 4.81
C LEU A 84 -7.70 -4.90 6.12
N ILE A 85 -7.78 -3.61 6.45
CA ILE A 85 -7.37 -3.11 7.76
C ILE A 85 -8.60 -2.51 8.42
N ARG A 86 -9.05 -2.97 9.58
CA ARG A 86 -10.30 -2.45 10.16
C ARG A 86 -10.08 -1.06 10.79
N PHE A 87 -10.60 0.02 10.21
CA PHE A 87 -10.62 1.40 10.74
C PHE A 87 -9.26 2.07 10.96
N GLY A 88 -9.02 3.20 10.29
CA GLY A 88 -7.84 4.04 10.49
C GLY A 88 -6.55 3.30 10.11
N SER A 89 -6.11 3.46 8.86
CA SER A 89 -4.95 2.75 8.34
C SER A 89 -4.18 3.57 7.32
N ARG A 90 -2.92 3.21 7.14
CA ARG A 90 -2.02 3.77 6.11
C ARG A 90 -1.53 2.66 5.19
N VAL A 91 -1.27 3.01 3.93
CA VAL A 91 -0.59 2.13 2.98
C VAL A 91 0.59 2.88 2.40
N ASP A 92 1.78 2.29 2.53
CA ASP A 92 2.99 2.77 1.89
C ASP A 92 3.25 1.99 0.62
N VAL A 93 3.60 2.67 -0.48
CA VAL A 93 3.99 2.03 -1.74
C VAL A 93 5.37 2.51 -2.12
N TYR A 94 6.28 1.57 -2.35
CA TYR A 94 7.68 1.86 -2.69
C TYR A 94 7.82 1.81 -4.21
N LEU A 95 8.03 2.98 -4.81
CA LEU A 95 8.28 3.11 -6.24
C LEU A 95 9.78 2.91 -6.51
N PRO A 96 10.17 2.09 -7.49
CA PRO A 96 11.55 2.01 -7.96
C PRO A 96 11.99 3.31 -8.61
N ASP A 97 13.31 3.51 -8.74
CA ASP A 97 13.91 4.75 -9.27
C ASP A 97 13.45 5.10 -10.69
N ASP A 98 13.04 4.11 -11.49
CA ASP A 98 12.53 4.28 -12.85
C ASP A 98 11.03 4.63 -12.93
N CYS A 99 10.36 4.77 -11.78
CA CYS A 99 8.94 5.02 -11.66
C CYS A 99 8.68 6.42 -11.08
N ALA A 100 8.08 7.29 -11.89
CA ALA A 100 7.75 8.63 -11.47
C ALA A 100 6.41 8.66 -10.69
N PRO A 101 6.33 9.35 -9.55
CA PRO A 101 5.08 9.53 -8.82
C PRO A 101 4.07 10.31 -9.65
N GLN A 102 2.80 9.89 -9.62
CA GLN A 102 1.70 10.47 -10.40
C GLN A 102 0.64 11.13 -9.51
N VAL A 103 1.00 11.41 -8.26
CA VAL A 103 0.16 12.06 -7.25
C VAL A 103 0.94 13.18 -6.58
N THR A 104 0.23 14.21 -6.13
CA THR A 104 0.80 15.33 -5.37
C THR A 104 0.56 15.17 -3.87
N LEU A 105 1.31 15.93 -3.06
CA LEU A 105 1.10 15.96 -1.62
C LEU A 105 -0.30 16.48 -1.29
N GLY A 106 -1.00 15.84 -0.35
CA GLY A 106 -2.37 16.19 0.04
C GLY A 106 -3.46 15.68 -0.91
N GLN A 107 -3.12 15.12 -2.07
CA GLN A 107 -4.11 14.64 -3.04
C GLN A 107 -4.90 13.46 -2.46
N ARG A 108 -6.25 13.56 -2.48
CA ARG A 108 -7.12 12.43 -2.17
C ARG A 108 -6.95 11.34 -3.24
N SER A 109 -6.54 10.16 -2.79
CA SER A 109 -6.39 8.98 -3.63
C SER A 109 -7.55 7.99 -3.42
N ILE A 110 -8.00 7.36 -4.51
CA ILE A 110 -9.04 6.32 -4.54
C ILE A 110 -8.38 4.97 -4.85
N ALA A 111 -8.56 4.01 -3.95
CA ALA A 111 -7.92 2.71 -4.05
C ALA A 111 -8.37 1.92 -5.29
N GLY A 112 -7.42 1.59 -6.16
CA GLY A 112 -7.67 0.86 -7.41
C GLY A 112 -8.01 1.75 -8.60
N GLU A 113 -8.08 3.08 -8.42
CA GLU A 113 -8.39 4.04 -9.48
C GLU A 113 -7.28 5.08 -9.65
N THR A 114 -6.82 5.68 -8.54
CA THR A 114 -5.75 6.67 -8.60
C THR A 114 -4.42 6.00 -8.93
N VAL A 115 -3.82 6.44 -10.04
CA VAL A 115 -2.47 6.01 -10.43
C VAL A 115 -1.46 6.71 -9.53
N ILE A 116 -0.72 5.95 -8.74
CA ILE A 116 0.29 6.47 -7.80
C ILE A 116 1.68 6.63 -8.44
N GLY A 117 1.97 5.87 -9.50
CA GLY A 117 3.27 5.91 -10.16
C GLY A 117 3.21 5.35 -11.59
N ARG A 118 4.12 5.81 -12.44
CA ARG A 118 4.27 5.37 -13.84
C ARG A 118 5.75 5.21 -14.20
N VAL A 119 6.09 4.05 -14.76
CA VAL A 119 7.43 3.77 -15.29
C VAL A 119 7.74 4.72 -16.45
N GLY A 120 8.91 5.37 -16.42
CA GLY A 120 9.33 6.33 -17.43
C GLY A 120 8.42 7.58 -17.53
N GLY A 121 7.56 7.80 -16.55
CA GLY A 121 6.70 8.98 -16.49
C GLY A 121 7.46 10.23 -16.06
N THR A 122 6.78 11.38 -16.11
CA THR A 122 7.26 12.63 -15.51
C THR A 122 6.64 12.81 -14.13
N PRO A 123 7.41 13.12 -13.08
CA PRO A 123 6.87 13.37 -11.75
C PRO A 123 5.88 14.53 -11.75
N VAL A 124 4.80 14.38 -11.00
CA VAL A 124 3.85 15.47 -10.75
C VAL A 124 4.30 16.22 -9.48
N TYR A 125 4.40 17.54 -9.56
CA TYR A 125 4.78 18.40 -8.43
C TYR A 125 3.60 19.27 -7.98
N GLY A 126 3.59 19.63 -6.69
CA GLY A 126 2.60 20.53 -6.10
C GLY A 126 1.99 20.00 -4.80
N ILE A 127 1.07 20.78 -4.26
CA ILE A 127 0.26 20.45 -3.08
C ILE A 127 -1.20 20.60 -3.48
N SER A 128 -1.99 19.53 -3.37
CA SER A 128 -3.44 19.59 -3.49
C SER A 128 -4.02 20.22 -2.22
N GLN A 129 -4.93 21.17 -2.40
CA GLN A 129 -5.76 21.70 -1.31
C GLN A 129 -6.97 20.80 -1.05
#